data_AF-A0A7X5EBQ7-F1
#
_entry.id   AF-A0A7X5EBQ7-F1
#
_cell.length_a   1.000
_cell.length_b   1.000
_cell.length_c   1.000
_cell.angle_alpha   90.00
_cell.angle_beta   90.00
_cell.angle_gamma   90.00
#
_symmetry.space_group_name_H-M   'P 1'
#
loop_
_entity.id
_entity.type
_entity.pdbx_description
1 polymer ?
#
loop_
_entity_poly.entity_id
_entity_poly.type
_entity_poly.pdbx_seq_one_letter_code
_entity_poly.pdbx_strand_id
1 'polypeptide(L)'
;MNCKDVIKMIPDFLNNDLNGRELKSFIEHMERCKDCKEELSIQFLVQEGMARLEGGDIFDLQNEFDRVMEDARRKMRIGRIINYIVYGIEILVIITILTIIILIIVL
;
A
#
# COMPACT_ATOMS: atom_id res chain seq x y z
N MET A 1 -4.53 12.46 -12.50
CA MET A 1 -4.30 11.27 -13.34
C MET A 1 -5.55 11.00 -14.15
N ASN A 2 -5.43 10.60 -15.42
CA ASN A 2 -6.61 10.27 -16.24
C ASN A 2 -7.01 8.81 -16.03
N CYS A 3 -8.27 8.47 -16.27
CA CYS A 3 -8.76 7.10 -16.16
C CYS A 3 -7.93 6.11 -16.99
N LYS A 4 -7.49 6.51 -18.19
CA LYS A 4 -6.65 5.69 -19.07
C LYS A 4 -5.29 5.32 -18.46
N ASP A 5 -4.70 6.23 -17.69
CA ASP A 5 -3.41 6.01 -17.03
C ASP A 5 -3.60 5.09 -15.83
N VAL A 6 -4.68 5.30 -15.06
CA VAL A 6 -5.05 4.48 -13.90
C VAL A 6 -5.34 3.04 -14.32
N ILE A 7 -6.11 2.84 -15.40
CA ILE A 7 -6.47 1.49 -15.90
C ILE A 7 -5.22 0.70 -16.30
N LYS A 8 -4.22 1.36 -16.89
CA LYS A 8 -2.95 0.71 -17.24
C LYS A 8 -2.11 0.29 -16.04
N MET A 9 -2.29 0.97 -14.91
CA MET A 9 -1.56 0.72 -13.68
C MET A 9 -2.26 -0.32 -12.78
N ILE A 10 -3.44 -0.82 -13.18
CA ILE A 10 -4.16 -1.86 -12.43
C ILE A 10 -3.33 -3.15 -12.29
N PRO A 11 -2.73 -3.71 -13.36
CA PRO A 11 -1.92 -4.93 -13.22
C PRO A 11 -0.70 -4.71 -12.32
N ASP A 12 -0.01 -3.57 -12.47
CA ASP A 12 1.15 -3.23 -11.63
C ASP A 12 0.73 -3.02 -10.17
N PHE A 13 -0.47 -2.49 -9.91
CA PHE A 13 -1.04 -2.40 -8.58
C PHE A 13 -1.31 -3.80 -7.99
N LEU A 14 -1.89 -4.71 -8.77
CA LEU A 14 -2.18 -6.07 -8.34
C LEU A 14 -0.91 -6.89 -8.06
N ASN A 15 0.16 -6.64 -8.82
CA ASN A 15 1.48 -7.25 -8.62
C ASN A 15 2.35 -6.52 -7.58
N ASN A 16 1.85 -5.42 -7.01
CA ASN A 16 2.57 -4.58 -6.04
C ASN A 16 3.88 -3.96 -6.57
N ASP A 17 3.90 -3.63 -7.86
CA ASP A 17 5.04 -3.04 -8.60
C ASP A 17 4.97 -1.51 -8.73
N LEU A 18 3.95 -0.86 -8.16
CA LEU A 18 3.81 0.60 -8.21
C LEU A 18 4.76 1.32 -7.24
N ASN A 19 5.41 2.38 -7.73
CA ASN A 19 6.22 3.25 -6.88
C ASN A 19 5.34 4.06 -5.89
N GLY A 20 5.87 4.45 -4.74
CA GLY A 20 5.07 5.13 -3.69
C GLY A 20 4.36 6.42 -4.14
N ARG A 21 4.91 7.17 -5.11
CA ARG A 21 4.26 8.35 -5.71
C ARG A 21 3.12 7.99 -6.67
N GLU A 22 3.30 6.91 -7.42
CA GLU A 22 2.34 6.36 -8.37
C GLU A 22 1.16 5.73 -7.65
N LEU A 23 1.44 4.94 -6.61
CA LEU A 23 0.44 4.35 -5.73
C LEU A 23 -0.45 5.42 -5.07
N LYS A 24 0.14 6.49 -4.55
CA LYS A 24 -0.65 7.59 -3.96
C LYS A 24 -1.59 8.23 -4.98
N SER A 25 -1.09 8.50 -6.17
CA SER A 25 -1.87 9.12 -7.26
C SER A 25 -2.96 8.18 -7.79
N PHE A 26 -2.69 6.88 -7.82
CA PHE A 26 -3.64 5.82 -8.18
C PHE A 26 -4.79 5.76 -7.17
N ILE A 27 -4.49 5.69 -5.86
CA ILE A 27 -5.50 5.63 -4.80
C ILE A 27 -6.38 6.89 -4.79
N GLU A 28 -5.79 8.08 -4.89
CA GLU A 28 -6.55 9.34 -4.94
C GLU A 28 -7.55 9.39 -6.11
N HIS A 29 -7.21 8.77 -7.25
CA HIS A 29 -8.12 8.67 -8.39
C HIS A 29 -9.20 7.61 -8.18
N MET A 30 -8.83 6.44 -7.63
CA MET A 30 -9.74 5.32 -7.36
C MET A 30 -10.83 5.67 -6.31
N GLU A 31 -10.55 6.59 -5.39
CA GLU A 31 -11.53 7.10 -4.44
C GLU A 31 -12.57 8.02 -5.10
N ARG A 32 -12.21 8.69 -6.20
CA ARG A 32 -13.06 9.70 -6.86
C ARG A 32 -13.77 9.15 -8.10
N CYS A 33 -13.22 8.12 -8.74
CA CYS A 33 -13.73 7.56 -9.99
C CYS A 33 -14.29 6.15 -9.78
N LYS A 34 -15.62 6.02 -9.92
CA LYS A 34 -16.32 4.74 -9.77
C LYS A 34 -16.01 3.78 -10.91
N ASP A 35 -15.85 4.28 -12.13
CA ASP A 35 -15.61 3.46 -13.32
C ASP A 35 -14.26 2.75 -13.25
N CYS A 36 -13.21 3.43 -12.79
CA CYS A 36 -11.89 2.81 -12.60
C CYS A 36 -11.91 1.74 -11.49
N LYS A 37 -12.78 1.92 -10.49
CA LYS A 37 -12.97 0.94 -9.41
C LYS A 37 -13.68 -0.32 -9.88
N GLU A 38 -14.65 -0.17 -10.77
CA GLU A 38 -15.31 -1.30 -11.42
C GLU A 38 -14.32 -2.09 -12.28
N GLU A 39 -13.49 -1.39 -13.07
CA GLU A 39 -12.45 -2.02 -13.89
C GLU A 39 -11.41 -2.79 -13.05
N LEU A 40 -10.93 -2.21 -11.94
CA LEU A 40 -10.04 -2.90 -11.00
C LEU A 40 -10.68 -4.18 -10.45
N SER A 41 -11.98 -4.12 -10.12
CA SER A 41 -12.71 -5.27 -9.59
C SER A 41 -12.81 -6.39 -10.63
N ILE A 42 -13.06 -6.05 -11.89
CA ILE A 42 -13.11 -7.01 -13.00
C ILE A 42 -11.73 -7.65 -13.22
N GLN A 43 -10.66 -6.85 -13.30
CA GLN A 43 -9.31 -7.38 -13.53
C GLN A 43 -8.82 -8.25 -12.36
N PHE A 44 -9.15 -7.88 -11.13
CA PHE A 44 -8.91 -8.72 -9.95
C PHE A 44 -9.65 -10.06 -10.05
N LEU A 45 -10.94 -10.04 -10.39
CA LEU A 45 -11.74 -11.26 -10.57
C LEU A 45 -11.22 -12.16 -11.71
N VAL A 46 -10.69 -11.58 -12.79
CA VAL A 46 -10.08 -12.34 -13.88
C VAL A 46 -8.76 -12.97 -13.45
N GLN A 47 -7.91 -12.25 -12.71
CA GLN A 47 -6.63 -12.76 -12.21
C GLN A 47 -6.85 -13.89 -11.19
N GLU A 48 -7.75 -13.69 -10.23
CA GLU A 48 -8.16 -14.72 -9.27
C GLU A 48 -8.92 -15.88 -9.94
N GLY A 49 -9.73 -15.58 -10.95
CA GLY A 49 -10.46 -16.59 -11.74
C GLY A 49 -9.54 -17.50 -12.55
N MET A 50 -8.42 -16.96 -13.06
CA MET A 50 -7.37 -17.73 -13.73
C MET A 50 -6.58 -18.60 -12.75
N ALA A 51 -6.24 -18.06 -11.57
CA ALA A 51 -5.56 -18.83 -10.51
C ALA A 51 -6.36 -20.07 -10.07
N ARG A 52 -7.70 -20.01 -10.16
CA ARG A 52 -8.60 -21.13 -9.87
C ARG A 52 -8.66 -22.24 -10.92
N LEU A 53 -8.23 -21.99 -12.15
CA LEU A 53 -8.23 -23.03 -13.20
C LEU A 53 -6.95 -23.89 -13.17
N GLU A 54 -5.87 -23.40 -12.56
CA GLU A 54 -4.61 -24.13 -12.42
C GLU A 54 -4.50 -24.93 -11.11
N GLY A 55 -5.18 -24.50 -10.04
CA GLY A 55 -5.23 -25.20 -8.76
C GLY A 55 -6.60 -25.85 -8.54
N GLY A 56 -6.75 -27.11 -8.94
CA GLY A 56 -7.99 -27.89 -8.78
C GLY A 56 -8.31 -28.25 -7.32
N ASP A 57 -8.46 -27.28 -6.44
CA ASP A 57 -8.83 -27.49 -5.05
C ASP A 57 -10.10 -26.71 -4.66
N ILE A 58 -11.04 -27.45 -4.10
CA ILE A 58 -12.40 -26.99 -3.84
C ILE A 58 -12.39 -26.14 -2.57
N PHE A 59 -12.38 -24.82 -2.76
CA PHE A 59 -13.10 -23.85 -1.95
C PHE A 59 -12.98 -23.98 -0.41
N ASP A 60 -11.90 -23.44 0.17
CA ASP A 60 -11.89 -22.89 1.54
C ASP A 60 -11.66 -21.36 1.50
N LEU A 61 -12.13 -20.74 0.41
CA LEU A 61 -11.79 -19.37 0.04
C LEU A 61 -12.32 -18.32 1.01
N GLN A 62 -13.38 -18.62 1.76
CA GLN A 62 -13.99 -17.65 2.67
C GLN A 62 -13.16 -17.49 3.95
N ASN A 63 -12.56 -18.57 4.46
CA ASN A 63 -11.67 -18.52 5.62
C ASN A 63 -10.31 -17.89 5.27
N GLU A 64 -9.79 -18.16 4.08
CA GLU A 64 -8.51 -17.62 3.65
C GLU A 64 -8.63 -16.14 3.27
N PHE A 65 -9.74 -15.72 2.66
CA PHE A 65 -10.02 -14.32 2.37
C PHE A 65 -10.18 -13.49 3.65
N ASP A 66 -10.84 -13.99 4.70
CA ASP A 66 -10.92 -13.29 5.99
C ASP A 66 -9.55 -13.20 6.68
N ARG A 67 -8.71 -14.24 6.60
CA ARG A 67 -7.33 -14.21 7.12
C ARG A 67 -6.45 -13.23 6.35
N VAL A 68 -6.53 -13.20 5.03
CA VAL A 68 -5.80 -12.25 4.18
C VAL A 68 -6.31 -10.83 4.40
N MET A 69 -7.60 -10.62 4.64
CA MET A 69 -8.17 -9.32 4.99
C MET A 69 -7.75 -8.85 6.40
N GLU A 70 -7.64 -9.75 7.37
CA GLU A 70 -7.05 -9.45 8.70
C GLU A 70 -5.56 -9.11 8.59
N ASP A 71 -4.79 -9.87 7.82
CA ASP A 71 -3.36 -9.61 7.61
C ASP A 71 -3.11 -8.35 6.75
N ALA A 72 -3.97 -8.05 5.78
CA ALA A 72 -3.95 -6.80 5.01
C ALA A 72 -4.32 -5.60 5.90
N ARG A 73 -5.29 -5.73 6.80
CA ARG A 73 -5.56 -4.70 7.84
C ARG A 73 -4.37 -4.50 8.77
N ARG A 74 -3.64 -5.58 9.09
CA ARG A 74 -2.43 -5.51 9.94
C ARG A 74 -1.27 -4.84 9.21
N LYS A 75 -1.02 -5.17 7.94
CA LYS A 75 -0.03 -4.50 7.08
C LYS A 75 -0.37 -3.03 6.79
N MET A 76 -1.65 -2.69 6.63
CA MET A 76 -2.08 -1.30 6.39
C MET A 76 -1.92 -0.36 7.59
N ARG A 77 -1.90 -0.85 8.84
CA ARG A 77 -1.52 -0.01 9.99
C ARG A 77 0.00 0.15 10.14
N ILE A 78 0.76 -0.88 9.81
CA ILE A 78 2.22 -0.87 9.98
C ILE A 78 2.88 0.14 9.03
N GLY A 79 2.42 0.28 7.78
CA GLY A 79 2.99 1.27 6.84
C GLY A 79 2.84 2.73 7.31
N ARG A 80 1.76 3.07 8.02
CA ARG A 80 1.53 4.42 8.55
C ARG A 80 2.26 4.66 9.88
N ILE A 81 2.33 3.63 10.74
CA ILE A 81 3.09 3.67 12.00
C ILE A 81 4.59 3.71 11.74
N ILE A 82 5.11 2.94 10.77
CA ILE A 82 6.54 2.96 10.40
C ILE A 82 6.93 4.35 9.91
N ASN A 83 6.15 4.97 9.02
CA ASN A 83 6.44 6.35 8.59
C ASN A 83 6.42 7.34 9.75
N TYR A 84 5.48 7.20 10.69
CA TYR A 84 5.43 8.07 11.88
C TYR A 84 6.61 7.83 12.83
N ILE A 85 7.04 6.58 13.01
CA ILE A 85 8.22 6.21 13.81
C ILE A 85 9.50 6.72 13.15
N VAL A 86 9.64 6.57 11.84
CA VAL A 86 10.80 7.07 11.07
C VAL A 86 10.89 8.60 11.21
N TYR A 87 9.77 9.31 11.07
CA TYR A 87 9.73 10.77 11.27
C TYR A 87 10.05 11.17 12.72
N GLY A 88 9.58 10.40 13.71
CA GLY A 88 9.92 10.59 15.11
C GLY A 88 11.41 10.40 15.39
N ILE A 89 12.03 9.39 14.78
CA ILE A 89 13.47 9.12 14.91
C ILE A 89 14.29 10.24 14.27
N GLU A 90 13.92 10.75 13.10
CA GLU A 90 14.62 11.90 12.47
C GLU A 90 14.66 13.12 13.39
N ILE A 91 13.52 13.48 13.99
CA ILE A 91 13.45 14.62 14.92
C ILE A 91 14.34 14.38 16.15
N LEU A 92 14.37 13.17 16.67
CA LEU A 92 15.17 12.80 17.85
C LEU A 92 16.67 12.93 17.55
N VAL A 93 17.12 12.51 16.36
CA VAL A 93 18.51 12.69 15.91
C VAL A 93 18.88 14.18 15.82
N ILE A 94 18.01 15.02 15.27
CA ILE A 94 18.23 16.47 15.17
C ILE A 94 18.37 17.10 16.56
N ILE A 95 17.49 16.74 17.50
CA ILE A 95 17.55 17.22 18.89
C ILE A 95 18.88 16.80 19.53
N THR A 96 19.29 15.56 19.34
CA THR A 96 20.55 15.03 19.90
C THR A 96 21.75 15.82 19.36
N ILE A 97 21.81 16.08 18.06
CA ILE A 97 22.87 16.89 17.45
C ILE A 97 22.89 18.32 18.02
N LEU A 98 21.72 18.96 18.16
CA LEU A 98 21.61 20.30 18.74
C LEU A 98 22.10 20.34 20.19
N THR A 99 21.75 19.34 21.00
CA THR A 99 22.21 19.26 22.39
C THR A 99 23.73 19.13 22.50
N ILE A 100 24.36 18.34 21.62
CA ILE A 100 25.81 18.18 21.56
C ILE A 100 26.48 19.51 21.15
N ILE A 101 25.94 20.20 20.14
CA ILE A 101 26.46 21.50 19.70
C ILE A 101 26.40 22.53 20.83
N ILE A 102 25.27 22.61 21.54
CA ILE A 102 25.11 23.51 22.68
C ILE A 102 26.11 23.17 23.78
N LEU A 103 26.30 21.89 24.09
CA LEU A 103 27.25 21.46 25.12
C LEU A 103 28.70 21.83 24.75
N ILE A 104 29.08 21.71 23.47
CA ILE A 104 30.40 22.13 22.98
C ILE A 104 30.58 23.65 23.03
N ILE A 105 29.52 24.44 22.81
CA ILE A 105 29.60 25.91 22.86
C ILE A 105 29.66 26.43 24.30
N VAL A 106 29.02 25.73 25.24
CA VAL A 106 28.94 26.11 26.66
C VAL A 106 30.18 25.67 27.45
N LEU A 107 30.84 24.58 27.04
CA LEU A 107 32.05 24.04 27.66
C LEU A 107 33.32 24.75 27.16
#